data_AF-A0A2G8S710-F1
#
_entry.id   AF-A0A2G8S710-F1
#
_cell.length_a   1.000
_cell.length_b   1.000
_cell.length_c   1.000
_cell.angle_alpha   90.00
_cell.angle_beta   90.00
_cell.angle_gamma   90.00
#
_symmetry.space_group_name_H-M   'P 1'
#
loop_
_entity.id
_entity.type
_entity.pdbx_description
1 polymer ?
#
loop_
_entity_poly.entity_id
_entity_poly.type
_entity_poly.pdbx_seq_one_letter_code
_entity_poly.pdbx_strand_id
1 'polypeptide(L)'
;MKFALLSLALAAVLGSASAQLDGLSACAINCLLTGIPSSGCSLTDTTCLCASTAFHDAVATCLETNCTADDITAVLAFEATECGTSS
;
A
#
# COMPACT_ATOMS: atom_id res chain seq x y z
N MET A 1 -39.33 27.19 7.31
CA MET A 1 -39.06 26.58 5.99
C MET A 1 -37.66 25.98 6.03
N LYS A 2 -37.57 24.66 5.94
CA LYS A 2 -36.36 23.85 6.13
C LYS A 2 -35.52 23.94 4.84
N PHE A 3 -34.44 24.72 4.82
CA PHE A 3 -33.48 24.62 3.72
C PHE A 3 -32.72 23.32 3.91
N ALA A 4 -33.15 22.32 3.14
CA ALA A 4 -32.53 21.02 3.05
C ALA A 4 -31.03 21.19 2.86
N LEU A 5 -30.29 20.56 3.77
CA LEU A 5 -28.84 20.57 3.82
C LEU A 5 -28.29 20.01 2.51
N LEU A 6 -27.50 20.85 1.85
CA LEU A 6 -26.68 20.50 0.69
C LEU A 6 -25.66 19.43 1.09
N SER A 7 -25.95 18.18 0.75
CA SER A 7 -24.97 17.10 0.72
C SER A 7 -24.10 17.27 -0.52
N LEU A 8 -23.06 18.12 -0.44
CA LEU A 8 -22.07 18.24 -1.51
C LEU A 8 -21.05 17.11 -1.33
N ALA A 9 -21.07 16.19 -2.30
CA ALA A 9 -20.24 15.00 -2.37
C ALA A 9 -18.75 15.34 -2.17
N LEU A 10 -18.11 14.60 -1.26
CA LEU A 10 -16.67 14.56 -1.12
C LEU A 10 -16.10 13.95 -2.40
N ALA A 11 -15.49 14.80 -3.24
CA ALA A 11 -14.73 14.35 -4.39
C ALA A 11 -13.52 13.56 -3.88
N ALA A 12 -13.60 12.22 -3.95
CA ALA A 12 -12.45 11.36 -3.80
C ALA A 12 -11.48 11.70 -4.94
N VAL A 13 -10.38 12.39 -4.60
CA VAL A 13 -9.24 12.53 -5.49
C VAL A 13 -8.74 11.12 -5.79
N LEU A 14 -8.85 10.72 -7.05
CA LEU A 14 -8.24 9.52 -7.57
C LEU A 14 -6.72 9.73 -7.52
N GLY A 15 -6.10 9.30 -6.41
CA GLY A 15 -4.67 9.16 -6.32
C GLY A 15 -4.24 8.07 -7.30
N SER A 16 -3.74 8.47 -8.46
CA SER A 16 -3.09 7.57 -9.39
C SER A 16 -1.73 7.19 -8.82
N ALA A 17 -1.73 6.19 -7.94
CA ALA A 17 -0.50 5.59 -7.47
C ALA A 17 -0.06 4.54 -8.49
N SER A 18 0.86 4.94 -9.35
CA SER A 18 1.70 3.98 -10.03
C SER A 18 2.74 3.50 -9.04
N ALA A 19 2.43 2.40 -8.33
CA ALA A 19 3.40 1.65 -7.54
C ALA A 19 4.54 1.23 -8.47
N GLN A 20 5.60 2.03 -8.52
CA GLN A 20 6.74 1.74 -9.37
C GLN A 20 7.65 0.81 -8.57
N LEU A 21 7.47 -0.51 -8.73
CA LEU A 21 8.30 -1.55 -8.09
C LEU A 21 9.77 -1.53 -8.58
N ASP A 22 10.19 -0.49 -9.31
CA ASP A 22 11.55 -0.31 -9.80
C ASP A 22 12.51 -0.20 -8.62
N GLY A 23 13.49 -1.11 -8.58
CA GLY A 23 14.49 -1.18 -7.50
C GLY A 23 14.20 -2.23 -6.42
N LEU A 24 13.05 -2.91 -6.45
CA LEU A 24 12.80 -4.05 -5.55
C LEU A 24 13.31 -5.37 -6.16
N SER A 25 13.90 -6.19 -5.30
CA SER A 25 14.27 -7.57 -5.63
C SER A 25 13.04 -8.44 -5.86
N ALA A 26 13.20 -9.53 -6.61
CA ALA A 26 12.12 -10.51 -6.82
C ALA A 26 11.55 -11.05 -5.49
N CYS A 27 12.37 -11.15 -4.43
CA CYS A 27 11.90 -11.57 -3.11
C CYS A 27 10.92 -10.55 -2.51
N ALA A 28 11.30 -9.28 -2.51
CA ALA A 28 10.47 -8.18 -2.03
C ALA A 28 9.15 -8.07 -2.80
N ILE A 29 9.21 -8.19 -4.13
CA ILE A 29 8.01 -8.19 -4.99
C ILE A 29 7.08 -9.35 -4.62
N ASN A 30 7.62 -10.56 -4.46
CA ASN A 30 6.81 -11.71 -4.09
C ASN A 30 6.15 -11.51 -2.71
N CYS A 31 6.87 -10.95 -1.74
CA CYS A 31 6.33 -10.68 -0.42
C CYS A 31 5.18 -9.65 -0.44
N LEU A 32 5.34 -8.56 -1.20
CA LEU A 32 4.26 -7.60 -1.43
C LEU A 32 3.02 -8.30 -2.02
N LEU A 33 3.19 -9.09 -3.07
CA LEU A 33 2.08 -9.79 -3.73
C LEU A 33 1.36 -10.78 -2.78
N THR A 34 2.10 -11.48 -1.92
CA THR A 34 1.51 -12.40 -0.94
C THR A 34 0.79 -11.70 0.21
N GLY A 35 1.13 -10.44 0.51
CA GLY A 35 0.46 -9.65 1.54
C GLY A 35 -0.90 -9.12 1.11
N ILE A 36 -1.08 -8.84 -0.19
CA ILE A 36 -2.32 -8.27 -0.76
C ILE A 36 -3.60 -9.01 -0.33
N PRO A 37 -3.72 -10.35 -0.43
CA PRO A 37 -4.95 -11.04 -0.02
C PRO A 37 -5.31 -10.83 1.46
N SER A 38 -4.33 -10.59 2.34
CA SER A 38 -4.57 -10.30 3.76
C SER A 38 -5.15 -8.91 4.00
N SER A 39 -4.96 -8.00 3.05
CA SER A 39 -5.36 -6.60 3.16
C SER A 39 -6.85 -6.35 2.92
N GLY A 40 -7.51 -7.22 2.14
CA GLY A 40 -8.85 -6.96 1.60
C GLY A 40 -8.92 -5.90 0.50
N CYS A 41 -7.76 -5.36 0.08
CA CYS A 41 -7.63 -4.32 -0.92
C CYS A 41 -7.42 -4.90 -2.33
N SER A 42 -7.69 -4.09 -3.36
CA SER A 42 -7.23 -4.39 -4.72
C SER A 42 -5.72 -4.19 -4.83
N LEU A 43 -5.07 -4.97 -5.70
CA LEU A 43 -3.64 -4.86 -5.99
C LEU A 43 -3.23 -3.46 -6.47
N THR A 44 -4.16 -2.71 -7.08
CA THR A 44 -3.95 -1.36 -7.59
C THR A 44 -4.43 -0.27 -6.62
N ASP A 45 -5.02 -0.64 -5.48
CA ASP A 45 -5.51 0.30 -4.48
C ASP A 45 -4.44 0.49 -3.40
N THR A 46 -3.39 1.22 -3.78
CA THR A 46 -2.26 1.52 -2.89
C THR A 46 -2.69 2.25 -1.64
N THR A 47 -3.65 3.18 -1.71
CA THR A 47 -4.15 3.89 -0.53
C THR A 47 -4.75 2.90 0.47
N CYS A 48 -5.55 1.93 0.00
CA CYS A 48 -6.06 0.87 0.85
C CYS A 48 -4.94 -0.02 1.40
N LEU A 49 -3.99 -0.44 0.56
CA LEU A 49 -2.86 -1.28 0.95
C LEU A 49 -2.02 -0.61 2.04
N CYS A 50 -1.66 0.66 1.86
CA CYS A 50 -0.91 1.49 2.80
C CYS A 50 -1.65 1.74 4.13
N ALA A 51 -2.98 1.73 4.12
CA ALA A 51 -3.79 1.84 5.32
C ALA A 51 -3.98 0.49 6.05
N SER A 52 -3.61 -0.63 5.41
CA SER A 52 -3.88 -1.96 5.92
C SER A 52 -2.74 -2.49 6.79
N THR A 53 -2.97 -2.54 8.10
CA THR A 53 -2.01 -3.16 9.02
C THR A 53 -1.79 -4.65 8.71
N ALA A 54 -2.85 -5.36 8.30
CA ALA A 54 -2.76 -6.76 7.92
C ALA A 54 -1.88 -7.00 6.67
N PHE A 55 -1.85 -6.03 5.74
CA PHE A 55 -0.92 -6.03 4.63
C PHE A 55 0.52 -5.92 5.14
N HIS A 56 0.81 -4.87 5.91
CA HIS A 56 2.16 -4.60 6.41
C HIS A 56 2.71 -5.77 7.26
N ASP A 57 1.89 -6.34 8.14
CA ASP A 57 2.30 -7.47 8.99
C ASP A 57 2.64 -8.72 8.16
N ALA A 58 1.84 -9.00 7.13
CA ALA A 58 2.07 -10.14 6.24
C ALA A 58 3.33 -9.95 5.39
N VAL A 59 3.55 -8.75 4.86
CA VAL A 59 4.74 -8.40 4.09
C VAL A 59 5.98 -8.47 4.96
N ALA A 60 5.97 -7.87 6.15
CA ALA A 60 7.07 -7.90 7.10
C ALA A 60 7.45 -9.34 7.47
N THR A 61 6.47 -10.16 7.83
CA THR A 61 6.69 -11.59 8.16
C THR A 61 7.32 -12.35 6.98
N CYS A 62 6.84 -12.08 5.76
CA CYS A 62 7.40 -12.70 4.56
C CYS A 62 8.85 -12.29 4.32
N LEU A 63 9.16 -10.99 4.43
CA LEU A 63 10.49 -10.45 4.22
C LEU A 63 11.49 -11.01 5.25
N GLU A 64 11.12 -11.02 6.53
CA GLU A 64 11.97 -11.55 7.61
C GLU A 64 12.25 -13.04 7.43
N THR A 65 11.32 -13.79 6.83
CA THR A 65 11.46 -15.25 6.66
C THR A 65 12.22 -15.62 5.38
N ASN A 66 12.03 -14.87 4.30
CA ASN A 66 12.43 -15.31 2.95
C ASN A 66 13.46 -14.40 2.28
N CYS A 67 13.61 -13.16 2.73
CA CYS A 67 14.40 -12.15 2.05
C CYS A 67 15.59 -11.66 2.88
N THR A 68 16.42 -10.83 2.28
CA THR A 68 17.61 -10.27 2.92
C THR A 68 17.30 -8.98 3.68
N ALA A 69 18.22 -8.54 4.53
CA ALA A 69 18.10 -7.25 5.22
C ALA A 69 18.07 -6.05 4.24
N ASP A 70 18.76 -6.16 3.10
CA ASP A 70 18.68 -5.17 2.03
C ASP A 70 17.28 -5.10 1.42
N ASP A 71 16.61 -6.24 1.23
CA ASP A 71 15.23 -6.28 0.73
C ASP A 71 14.25 -5.61 1.70
N ILE A 72 14.41 -5.83 3.00
CA ILE A 72 13.61 -5.16 4.03
C ILE A 72 13.78 -3.65 3.93
N THR A 73 15.02 -3.19 3.81
CA THR A 73 15.34 -1.75 3.71
C THR A 73 14.76 -1.15 2.43
N ALA A 74 14.83 -1.87 1.31
CA ALA A 74 14.26 -1.45 0.03
C ALA A 74 12.73 -1.34 0.08
N VAL A 75 12.05 -2.31 0.70
CA VAL A 75 10.58 -2.24 0.88
C VAL A 75 10.18 -1.08 1.77
N LEU A 76 10.89 -0.83 2.87
CA LEU A 76 10.60 0.31 3.74
C LEU A 76 10.76 1.66 3.00
N ALA A 77 11.78 1.80 2.16
CA ALA A 77 11.97 2.99 1.33
C ALA A 77 10.87 3.14 0.26
N PHE A 78 10.44 2.03 -0.32
CA PHE A 78 9.32 1.98 -1.26
C PHE A 78 8.00 2.37 -0.58
N GLU A 79 7.67 1.78 0.57
CA GLU A 79 6.49 2.14 1.36
C GLU A 79 6.53 3.62 1.77
N ALA A 80 7.67 4.15 2.20
CA ALA A 80 7.80 5.56 2.53
C ALA A 80 7.53 6.49 1.33
N THR A 81 7.88 6.05 0.12
CA THR A 81 7.66 6.81 -1.11
C THR A 81 6.21 6.69 -1.58
N GLU A 82 5.69 5.47 -1.69
CA GLU A 82 4.33 5.21 -2.19
C GLU A 82 3.28 5.63 -1.17
N CYS A 83 3.38 5.15 0.07
CA CYS A 83 2.43 5.44 1.15
C CYS A 83 2.57 6.84 1.74
N GLY A 84 3.75 7.47 1.60
CA GLY A 84 3.96 8.87 1.97
C GLY A 84 3.25 9.86 1.04
N THR A 85 2.98 9.47 -0.21
CA THR A 85 2.27 10.31 -1.19
C THR A 85 0.75 10.15 -1.15
N SER A 86 0.23 9.07 -0.54
CA SER A 86 -1.21 8.78 -0.41
C SER A 86 -1.89 9.47 0.79
N SER A 87 -1.44 10.69 1.15
CA SER A 87 -1.99 11.49 2.27
C SER A 87 -3.11 12.43 1.88
#